data_AF-A0A919VLY2-F1
#
_entry.id   AF-A0A919VLY2-F1
#
_cell.length_a   1.000
_cell.length_b   1.000
_cell.length_c   1.000
_cell.angle_alpha   90.00
_cell.angle_beta   90.00
_cell.angle_gamma   90.00
#
_symmetry.space_group_name_H-M   'P 1'
#
loop_
_entity.id
_entity.type
_entity.pdbx_description
1 polymer ?
#
loop_
_entity_poly.entity_id
_entity_poly.type
_entity_poly.pdbx_seq_one_letter_code
_entity_poly.pdbx_strand_id
1 'polypeptide(L)'
;MDVLIEDVKKNSMISGITFSGGDPLEQAEEFAYMAKKFKDIGLNIWCYTGYTFEYIINHLNEKREWKNLIENIDILVDGRFEMDKKDETLKFRGSSNQRIIDVKKSLEVGKVVTLSY
;
A
#
# COMPACT_ATOMS: atom_id res chain seq x y z
N MET A 1 8.05 2.61 16.99
CA MET A 1 6.95 2.98 16.06
C MET A 1 6.30 4.31 16.44
N ASP A 2 5.94 4.50 17.71
CA ASP A 2 5.22 5.72 18.14
C ASP A 2 6.00 7.02 17.92
N VAL A 3 7.33 7.00 18.09
CA VAL A 3 8.19 8.18 17.80
C VAL A 3 8.01 8.68 16.37
N LEU A 4 7.97 7.76 15.38
CA LEU A 4 7.76 8.13 13.97
C LEU A 4 6.37 8.76 13.76
N ILE A 5 5.35 8.22 14.44
CA ILE A 5 3.99 8.75 14.36
C ILE A 5 3.92 10.16 14.97
N GLU A 6 4.58 10.39 16.10
CA GLU A 6 4.65 11.71 16.73
C GLU A 6 5.40 12.71 15.85
N ASP A 7 6.49 12.31 15.22
CA ASP A 7 7.28 13.19 14.35
C ASP A 7 6.47 13.58 13.10
N VAL A 8 5.73 12.64 12.51
CA VAL A 8 4.81 12.94 11.41
C VAL A 8 3.71 13.91 11.86
N LYS A 9 3.11 13.70 13.03
CA LYS A 9 2.05 14.59 13.56
C LYS A 9 2.53 16.02 13.80
N LYS A 10 3.81 16.21 14.14
CA LYS A 10 4.39 17.54 14.35
C LYS A 10 4.60 18.32 13.05
N ASN A 11 4.53 17.66 11.89
CA ASN A 11 4.78 18.28 10.59
C ASN A 11 3.51 18.32 9.73
N SER A 12 2.81 19.45 9.74
CA SER A 12 1.59 19.68 8.95
C SER A 12 1.81 19.72 7.44
N MET A 13 3.06 19.74 6.96
CA MET A 13 3.37 19.68 5.53
C MET A 13 3.28 18.26 4.95
N ILE A 14 3.22 17.24 5.81
CA ILE A 14 3.09 15.85 5.39
C ILE A 14 1.62 15.58 5.04
N SER A 15 1.35 15.24 3.79
CA SER A 15 0.00 14.91 3.29
C SER A 15 -0.25 13.41 3.14
N GLY A 16 0.79 12.59 3.24
CA GLY A 16 0.69 11.14 3.08
C GLY A 16 1.96 10.41 3.47
N ILE A 17 1.84 9.08 3.57
CA ILE A 17 2.91 8.15 3.94
C ILE A 17 3.01 7.08 2.86
N THR A 18 4.24 6.69 2.52
CA THR A 18 4.50 5.56 1.62
C THR A 18 5.23 4.46 2.38
N PHE A 19 4.65 3.27 2.39
CA PHE A 19 5.28 2.04 2.83
C PHE A 19 5.99 1.39 1.63
N SER A 20 7.31 1.33 1.73
CA SER A 20 8.20 0.81 0.69
C SER A 20 9.46 0.21 1.33
N GLY A 21 10.20 -0.62 0.59
CA GLY A 21 11.41 -1.30 1.07
C GLY A 21 11.27 -2.80 0.94
N GLY A 22 11.66 -3.58 1.96
CA GLY A 22 11.15 -4.95 2.10
C GLY A 22 9.61 -4.98 2.01
N ASP A 23 8.99 -6.14 1.86
CA ASP A 23 7.54 -6.18 1.63
C ASP A 23 6.74 -5.87 2.92
N PRO A 24 5.95 -4.78 2.98
CA PRO A 24 5.19 -4.40 4.18
C PRO A 24 4.20 -5.48 4.62
N LEU A 25 3.74 -6.34 3.70
CA LEU A 25 2.85 -7.45 4.04
C LEU A 25 3.57 -8.56 4.83
N GLU A 26 4.89 -8.67 4.74
CA GLU A 26 5.67 -9.62 5.55
C GLU A 26 5.83 -9.18 7.01
N GLN A 27 5.49 -7.91 7.31
CA GLN A 27 5.44 -7.33 8.66
C GLN A 27 4.08 -6.66 8.90
N ALA A 28 3.02 -7.30 8.42
CA ALA A 28 1.71 -6.66 8.30
C ALA A 28 1.11 -6.23 9.65
N GLU A 29 1.45 -6.86 10.77
CA GLU A 29 0.95 -6.46 12.10
C GLU A 29 1.43 -5.06 12.47
N GLU A 30 2.73 -4.82 12.36
CA GLU A 30 3.35 -3.53 12.62
C GLU A 30 2.89 -2.46 11.63
N PHE A 31 2.85 -2.81 10.35
CA PHE A 31 2.40 -1.87 9.33
C PHE A 31 0.92 -1.55 9.45
N ALA A 32 0.05 -2.49 9.85
CA ALA A 32 -1.36 -2.23 10.09
C ALA A 32 -1.56 -1.26 11.27
N TYR A 33 -0.78 -1.40 12.34
CA TYR A 33 -0.79 -0.46 13.46
C TYR A 33 -0.43 0.96 12.99
N MET A 34 0.67 1.11 12.24
CA MET A 34 1.07 2.40 11.68
C MET A 34 0.02 2.97 10.72
N ALA A 35 -0.48 2.13 9.81
CA ALA A 35 -1.46 2.53 8.82
C ALA A 35 -2.69 3.14 9.49
N LYS A 36 -3.25 2.45 10.48
CA LYS A 36 -4.38 2.95 11.25
C LYS A 36 -4.08 4.29 11.92
N LYS A 37 -2.92 4.43 12.58
CA LYS A 37 -2.53 5.67 13.26
C LYS A 37 -2.36 6.86 12.29
N PHE A 38 -1.86 6.62 11.09
CA PHE A 38 -1.74 7.65 10.05
C PHE A 38 -3.08 7.97 9.39
N LYS A 39 -3.97 6.97 9.19
CA LYS A 39 -5.34 7.20 8.73
C LYS A 39 -6.16 8.02 9.73
N ASP A 40 -6.01 7.75 11.03
CA ASP A 40 -6.74 8.48 12.10
C ASP A 40 -6.42 9.98 12.13
N ILE A 41 -5.25 10.39 11.59
CA ILE A 41 -4.88 11.81 11.43
C ILE A 41 -5.09 12.34 10.01
N GLY A 42 -5.79 11.59 9.15
CA GLY A 42 -6.22 12.04 7.83
C GLY A 42 -5.16 11.93 6.73
N LEU A 43 -4.07 11.19 6.95
CA LEU A 43 -3.04 11.01 5.92
C LEU A 43 -3.44 9.96 4.89
N ASN A 44 -3.01 10.18 3.64
CA ASN A 44 -3.12 9.19 2.58
C ASN A 44 -1.99 8.17 2.67
N ILE A 45 -2.27 6.89 2.44
CA ILE A 45 -1.27 5.81 2.59
C ILE A 45 -1.10 5.06 1.28
N TRP A 46 0.15 5.05 0.81
CA TRP A 46 0.62 4.25 -0.33
C TRP A 46 1.38 3.03 0.19
N CYS A 47 1.23 1.89 -0.45
CA CYS A 47 1.97 0.68 -0.12
C CYS A 47 2.49 0.01 -1.38
N TYR A 48 3.76 -0.37 -1.38
CA TYR A 48 4.39 -1.15 -2.45
C TYR A 48 4.56 -2.60 -2.02
N THR A 49 4.24 -3.54 -2.89
CA THR A 49 4.38 -4.97 -2.61
C THR A 49 4.71 -5.78 -3.87
N GLY A 50 5.39 -6.91 -3.70
CA GLY A 50 5.61 -7.88 -4.76
C GLY A 50 4.40 -8.79 -5.03
N TYR A 51 3.41 -8.81 -4.14
CA TYR A 51 2.18 -9.58 -4.32
C TYR A 51 1.22 -8.86 -5.26
N THR A 52 0.29 -9.61 -5.87
CA THR A 52 -0.84 -9.01 -6.57
C THR A 52 -2.00 -8.79 -5.61
N PHE A 53 -2.85 -7.79 -5.89
CA PHE A 53 -4.05 -7.53 -5.11
C PHE A 53 -4.95 -8.77 -5.00
N GLU A 54 -5.14 -9.51 -6.09
CA GLU A 54 -5.94 -10.74 -6.08
C GLU A 54 -5.32 -11.80 -5.15
N TYR A 55 -3.99 -11.94 -5.15
CA TYR A 55 -3.31 -12.83 -4.23
C TYR A 55 -3.58 -12.40 -2.78
N ILE A 56 -3.46 -11.11 -2.48
CA ILE A 56 -3.70 -10.58 -1.14
C ILE A 56 -5.14 -10.85 -0.68
N ILE A 57 -6.14 -10.52 -1.50
CA ILE A 57 -7.55 -10.74 -1.20
C ILE A 57 -7.85 -12.21 -0.90
N ASN A 58 -7.28 -13.13 -1.69
CA ASN A 58 -7.51 -14.57 -1.52
C ASN A 58 -6.92 -15.13 -0.20
N HIS A 59 -5.94 -14.45 0.42
CA HIS A 59 -5.31 -14.91 1.65
C HIS A 59 -5.76 -14.15 2.90
N LEU A 60 -6.70 -13.18 2.80
CA LEU A 60 -7.15 -12.38 3.95
C LEU A 60 -7.82 -13.21 5.07
N ASN A 61 -8.41 -14.36 4.73
CA ASN A 61 -9.00 -15.26 5.72
C ASN A 61 -7.96 -15.99 6.56
N GLU A 62 -6.78 -16.24 5.99
CA GLU A 62 -5.67 -16.95 6.62
C GLU A 62 -4.71 -15.99 7.32
N LYS A 63 -4.59 -14.77 6.80
CA LYS A 63 -3.69 -13.71 7.28
C LYS A 63 -4.49 -12.49 7.71
N ARG A 64 -4.96 -12.47 8.96
CA ARG A 64 -5.79 -11.38 9.49
C ARG A 64 -5.04 -10.04 9.51
N GLU A 65 -3.74 -10.09 9.75
CA GLU A 65 -2.84 -8.94 9.73
C GLU A 65 -2.80 -8.27 8.34
N TRP A 66 -2.87 -9.05 7.25
CA TRP A 66 -2.96 -8.50 5.89
C TRP A 66 -4.25 -7.74 5.69
N LYS A 67 -5.36 -8.26 6.23
CA LYS A 67 -6.67 -7.61 6.16
C LYS A 67 -6.64 -6.26 6.86
N ASN A 68 -6.13 -6.23 8.09
CA ASN A 68 -6.02 -5.00 8.87
C ASN A 68 -5.13 -3.96 8.17
N LEU A 69 -4.04 -4.39 7.52
CA LEU A 69 -3.19 -3.49 6.75
C LEU A 69 -3.94 -2.95 5.52
N ILE A 70 -4.45 -3.83 4.66
CA ILE A 70 -5.10 -3.46 3.40
C ILE A 70 -6.29 -2.53 3.59
N GLU A 71 -7.11 -2.74 4.62
CA GLU A 71 -8.25 -1.86 4.90
C GLU A 71 -7.84 -0.42 5.25
N ASN A 72 -6.56 -0.18 5.58
CA ASN A 72 -6.00 1.13 5.87
C ASN A 72 -5.08 1.68 4.76
N ILE A 73 -4.91 0.96 3.63
CA ILE A 73 -4.17 1.46 2.47
C ILE A 73 -5.13 2.16 1.52
N ASP A 74 -4.73 3.33 1.01
CA ASP A 74 -5.49 4.04 -0.02
C ASP A 74 -5.06 3.60 -1.42
N ILE A 75 -3.74 3.55 -1.65
CA ILE A 75 -3.14 3.20 -2.94
C ILE A 75 -2.18 2.03 -2.77
N LEU A 76 -2.39 0.96 -3.54
CA LEU A 76 -1.47 -0.17 -3.60
C LEU A 76 -0.73 -0.15 -4.94
N VAL A 77 0.59 -0.20 -4.91
CA VAL A 77 1.41 -0.51 -6.08
C VAL A 77 1.82 -1.98 -5.98
N ASP A 78 1.19 -2.80 -6.80
CA ASP A 78 1.29 -4.25 -6.72
C ASP A 78 2.16 -4.85 -7.82
N GLY A 79 2.63 -6.08 -7.59
CA GLY A 79 3.46 -6.82 -8.54
C GLY A 79 4.97 -6.63 -8.35
N ARG A 80 5.73 -7.71 -8.59
CA ARG A 80 7.19 -7.70 -8.53
C ARG A 80 7.79 -6.81 -9.61
N PHE A 81 8.93 -6.21 -9.31
CA PHE A 81 9.73 -5.55 -10.33
C PHE A 81 10.34 -6.59 -11.29
N GLU A 82 10.12 -6.39 -12.59
CA GLU A 82 10.63 -7.25 -13.66
C GLU A 82 11.59 -6.45 -14.53
N MET A 83 12.86 -6.88 -14.60
CA MET A 83 13.93 -6.13 -15.27
C MET A 83 13.69 -5.97 -16.78
N ASP A 84 13.14 -7.01 -17.42
CA ASP A 84 12.77 -7.04 -18.84
C ASP A 84 11.59 -6.10 -19.17
N LYS A 85 10.86 -5.68 -18.14
CA LYS A 85 9.73 -4.74 -18.23
C LYS A 85 10.02 -3.39 -17.59
N LYS A 86 11.29 -3.14 -17.23
CA LYS A 86 11.75 -1.88 -16.67
C LYS A 86 11.45 -0.74 -17.65
N ASP A 87 10.79 0.30 -17.14
CA ASP A 87 10.49 1.50 -17.90
C ASP A 87 10.54 2.71 -16.96
N GLU A 88 11.50 3.59 -17.21
CA GLU A 88 11.77 4.78 -16.39
C GLU A 88 10.80 5.93 -16.66
N THR A 89 9.97 5.83 -17.71
CA THR A 89 8.93 6.81 -18.03
C THR A 89 7.66 6.59 -17.22
N LEU A 90 7.52 5.44 -16.56
CA LEU A 90 6.38 5.11 -15.73
C LEU A 90 6.39 5.91 -14.43
N LYS A 91 5.25 6.52 -14.11
CA LYS A 91 5.08 7.22 -12.83
C LYS A 91 4.80 6.22 -11.71
N PHE A 92 5.45 6.42 -10.57
CA PHE A 92 5.23 5.69 -9.32
C PHE A 92 5.49 4.18 -9.36
N ARG A 93 6.05 3.63 -10.44
CA ARG A 93 6.41 2.22 -10.57
C ARG A 93 7.64 2.07 -11.46
N GLY A 94 8.39 0.99 -11.29
CA GLY A 94 9.62 0.77 -12.05
C GLY A 94 9.46 -0.16 -13.24
N SER A 95 8.39 -0.94 -13.29
CA SER A 95 8.15 -1.97 -14.29
C SER A 95 6.69 -1.98 -14.76
N SER A 96 6.48 -2.24 -16.04
CA SER A 96 5.16 -2.11 -16.70
C SER A 96 4.11 -3.13 -16.25
N ASN A 97 4.52 -4.25 -15.65
CA ASN A 97 3.63 -5.23 -15.03
C ASN A 97 3.02 -4.75 -13.70
N GLN A 98 3.66 -3.81 -13.00
CA GLN A 98 3.19 -3.33 -11.71
C GLN A 98 1.95 -2.47 -11.88
N ARG A 99 0.93 -2.59 -11.03
CA ARG A 99 -0.32 -1.83 -11.18
C ARG A 99 -0.51 -0.88 -10.01
N ILE A 100 -1.06 0.30 -10.28
CA ILE A 100 -1.44 1.27 -9.25
C ILE A 100 -2.94 1.10 -9.02
N ILE A 101 -3.31 0.69 -7.81
CA ILE A 101 -4.65 0.22 -7.47
C ILE A 101 -5.28 1.16 -6.45
N ASP A 102 -6.51 1.60 -6.72
CA ASP A 102 -7.38 2.24 -5.74
C ASP A 102 -7.97 1.16 -4.84
N VAL A 103 -7.41 1.00 -3.64
CA VAL A 103 -7.74 -0.11 -2.74
C VAL A 103 -9.19 -0.02 -2.28
N LYS A 104 -9.61 1.17 -1.83
CA LYS A 104 -10.96 1.38 -1.33
C LYS A 104 -12.00 1.05 -2.39
N LYS A 105 -11.84 1.61 -3.60
CA LYS A 105 -12.77 1.34 -4.69
C LYS A 105 -12.74 -0.13 -5.10
N SER A 106 -11.56 -0.75 -5.13
CA SER A 106 -11.42 -2.17 -5.49
C SER A 106 -12.13 -3.10 -4.50
N LEU A 107 -12.03 -2.81 -3.20
CA LEU A 107 -12.75 -3.54 -2.14
C LEU A 107 -14.27 -3.34 -2.27
N GLU A 108 -14.73 -2.12 -2.51
CA GLU A 108 -16.16 -1.80 -2.67
C GLU A 108 -16.81 -2.54 -3.86
N VAL A 109 -16.12 -2.62 -5.00
CA VAL A 109 -16.66 -3.27 -6.20
C VAL A 109 -16.29 -4.75 -6.34
N GLY A 110 -15.48 -5.28 -5.42
CA GLY A 110 -15.00 -6.67 -5.44
C GLY A 110 -14.14 -7.03 -6.67
N LYS A 111 -13.53 -6.04 -7.32
CA LYS A 111 -12.66 -6.22 -8.50
C LYS A 111 -11.55 -5.17 -8.51
N VAL A 112 -10.42 -5.47 -9.12
CA VAL A 112 -9.31 -4.52 -9.22
C VAL A 112 -9.72 -3.28 -10.02
N VAL A 113 -9.55 -2.11 -9.41
CA VAL A 113 -9.70 -0.81 -10.04
C VAL A 113 -8.35 -0.12 -10.07
N THR A 114 -7.80 0.03 -11.28
CA THR A 114 -6.51 0.67 -11.49
C THR A 114 -6.66 2.17 -11.74
N LEU A 115 -5.62 2.91 -11.37
CA LEU A 115 -5.47 4.33 -11.67
C LEU A 115 -4.48 4.50 -12.83
N SER A 116 -4.77 5.45 -13.72
CA SER A 116 -3.88 5.84 -14.82
C SER A 116 -3.22 7.17 -14.48
N TYR A 117 -1.89 7.23 -14.57
CA TYR A 117 -1.05 8.40 -14.24
C TYR A 117 -0.13 8.78 -15.40
#